data_AF-A0A932QVK8-F1
#
_entry.id   AF-A0A932QVK8-F1
#
_cell.length_a   1.000
_cell.length_b   1.000
_cell.length_c   1.000
_cell.angle_alpha   90.00
_cell.angle_beta   90.00
_cell.angle_gamma   90.00
#
_symmetry.space_group_name_H-M   'P 1'
#
loop_
_entity.id
_entity.type
_entity.pdbx_description
1 polymer ?
#
loop_
_entity_poly.entity_id
_entity_poly.type
_entity_poly.pdbx_seq_one_letter_code
_entity_poly.pdbx_strand_id
1 'polypeptide(L)' 'MHLSNENISEYQEVYKQYFRVELTREEAMEGLSQLVRALELTYKPMTEAELKQVKKRRKELGIGEIGENK' A
#
# COMPACT_ATOMS: atom_id res chain seq x y z
N MET A 1 -4.74 -8.62 4.87
CA MET A 1 -3.28 -8.56 5.10
C MET A 1 -2.99 -9.03 6.52
N HIS A 2 -1.87 -9.70 6.79
CA HIS A 2 -1.53 -10.14 8.15
C HIS A 2 -0.56 -9.14 8.79
N LEU A 3 -0.79 -8.74 10.04
CA LEU A 3 0.11 -7.86 10.79
C LEU A 3 1.25 -8.70 11.38
N SER A 4 2.29 -8.97 10.58
CA SER A 4 3.50 -9.65 11.06
C SER A 4 4.45 -8.66 11.75
N ASN A 5 5.40 -9.20 12.52
CA ASN A 5 6.47 -8.40 13.12
C ASN A 5 7.34 -7.69 12.06
N GLU A 6 7.54 -8.34 10.91
CA GLU A 6 8.26 -7.77 9.77
C GLU A 6 7.54 -6.53 9.23
N ASN A 7 6.22 -6.61 9.03
CA ASN A 7 5.41 -5.48 8.56
C ASN A 7 5.44 -4.29 9.53
N ILE A 8 5.49 -4.55 10.84
CA ILE A 8 5.60 -3.50 11.86
C ILE A 8 6.96 -2.80 11.75
N SER A 9 8.05 -3.56 11.58
CA SER A 9 9.40 -2.99 11.40
C SER A 9 9.49 -2.16 10.11
N GLU A 10 8.97 -2.68 8.99
CA GLU A 10 8.92 -1.93 7.73
C GLU A 10 8.13 -0.62 7.87
N TYR A 11 7.00 -0.66 8.57
CA TYR A 11 6.20 0.55 8.83
C TYR A 11 6.99 1.59 9.62
N GLN A 12 7.74 1.18 10.65
CA GLN A 12 8.62 2.06 11.42
C GLN A 12 9.74 2.66 10.55
N GLU A 13 10.36 1.85 9.70
CA GLU A 13 11.42 2.30 8.79
C GLU A 13 10.92 3.34 7.79
N VAL A 14 9.77 3.11 7.18
CA VAL A 14 9.12 4.07 6.26
C VAL A 14 8.84 5.38 7.01
N TYR A 15 8.28 5.32 8.20
CA TYR A 15 8.00 6.54 8.98
C TYR A 15 9.26 7.32 9.32
N LYS A 16 10.33 6.62 9.71
CA LYS A 16 11.62 7.23 10.00
C LYS A 16 12.28 7.83 8.76
N GLN A 17 12.20 7.15 7.62
CA GLN A 17 12.82 7.60 6.37
C GLN A 17 12.15 8.86 5.82
N TYR A 18 10.81 8.85 5.74
CA TYR A 18 10.06 9.91 5.06
C TYR A 18 9.64 11.05 5.99
N PHE A 19 9.32 10.74 7.25
CA PHE A 19 8.81 11.74 8.20
C PHE A 19 9.81 12.08 9.31
N ARG A 20 10.95 11.38 9.39
CA ARG A 20 11.96 11.56 10.46
C ARG A 20 11.39 11.36 11.87
N VAL A 21 10.33 10.58 11.99
CA VAL A 21 9.69 10.21 13.26
C VAL A 21 10.06 8.78 13.58
N GLU A 22 10.56 8.54 14.80
CA GLU A 22 10.73 7.19 15.33
C GLU A 22 9.48 6.79 16.10
N LEU A 23 8.78 5.79 15.59
CA LEU A 23 7.61 5.23 16.26
C LEU A 23 8.04 4.15 17.24
N THR A 24 7.39 4.11 18.40
CA THR A 24 7.38 2.92 19.24
C THR A 24 6.69 1.75 18.53
N ARG A 25 6.90 0.55 19.04
CA ARG A 25 6.27 -0.65 18.48
C ARG A 25 4.74 -0.61 18.57
N GLU A 26 4.19 -0.07 19.66
CA GLU A 26 2.74 0.05 19.86
C GLU A 26 2.13 1.07 18.91
N GLU A 27 2.75 2.25 18.75
CA GLU A 27 2.31 3.26 17.78
C GLU A 27 2.34 2.72 16.35
N ALA A 28 3.41 2.00 15.98
CA ALA A 28 3.52 1.38 14.67
C ALA A 28 2.45 0.30 14.44
N MET A 29 2.16 -0.52 15.44
CA MET A 29 1.12 -1.55 15.36
C MET A 29 -0.27 -0.93 15.18
N GLU A 30 -0.59 0.12 15.95
CA GLU A 30 -1.86 0.83 15.84
C GLU A 30 -2.00 1.51 14.47
N GLY A 31 -1.00 2.29 14.06
CA GLY A 31 -1.02 3.00 12.78
C GLY A 31 -1.08 2.05 11.57
N LEU A 32 -0.33 0.95 11.61
CA LEU A 32 -0.36 -0.06 10.56
C LEU A 32 -1.73 -0.76 10.49
N SER A 33 -2.34 -1.07 11.64
CA SER A 33 -3.68 -1.67 11.69
C SER A 33 -4.74 -0.75 11.09
N GLN A 34 -4.71 0.53 11.44
CA GLN A 34 -5.60 1.54 10.87
C GLN A 34 -5.41 1.69 9.36
N LEU A 35 -4.15 1.69 8.88
CA LEU A 35 -3.84 1.75 7.45
C LEU A 35 -4.41 0.55 6.70
N VAL A 36 -4.15 -0.67 7.18
CA VAL A 36 -4.68 -1.90 6.58
C VAL A 36 -6.19 -1.84 6.52
N ARG A 37 -6.85 -1.41 7.61
CA ARG A 37 -8.30 -1.28 7.65
C ARG A 37 -8.82 -0.26 6.63
N ALA A 38 -8.17 0.90 6.51
CA ALA A 38 -8.53 1.92 5.53
C ALA A 38 -8.40 1.39 4.09
N LEU A 39 -7.33 0.64 3.80
CA LEU A 39 -7.15 -0.02 2.51
C LEU A 39 -8.22 -1.06 2.25
N GLU A 40 -8.57 -1.91 3.22
CA GLU A 40 -9.64 -2.90 3.07
C GLU A 40 -11.01 -2.26 2.77
N LEU A 41 -11.29 -1.09 3.36
CA LEU A 41 -12.54 -0.36 3.14
C LEU A 41 -12.58 0.40 1.82
N THR A 42 -11.44 0.90 1.35
CA THR A 42 -11.38 1.78 0.18
C THR A 42 -10.97 1.06 -1.10
N TYR A 43 -10.16 0.00 -0.98
CA TYR A 43 -9.65 -0.75 -2.12
C TYR A 43 -10.69 -1.76 -2.59
N LYS A 44 -11.26 -1.50 -3.76
CA LYS A 44 -12.12 -2.48 -4.43
C LYS A 44 -11.22 -3.57 -5.03
N PRO A 45 -11.35 -4.84 -4.61
CA PRO A 45 -10.67 -5.92 -5.30
C PRO A 45 -11.13 -5.93 -6.76
N MET A 46 -10.17 -6.05 -7.67
CA MET A 46 -10.40 -6.03 -9.11
C MET A 46 -10.02 -7.39 -9.66
N THR A 47 -10.86 -7.94 -10.53
CA THR A 47 -10.55 -9.17 -11.27
C THR A 47 -9.45 -8.91 -12.30
N GLU A 48 -8.74 -9.96 -12.72
CA GLU A 48 -7.73 -9.84 -13.78
C GLU A 48 -8.30 -9.26 -15.08
N ALA A 49 -9.57 -9.58 -15.39
CA ALA A 49 -10.27 -9.07 -16.56
C ALA A 49 -10.49 -7.55 -16.48
N GLU A 50 -10.94 -7.04 -15.34
CA GLU A 50 -11.08 -5.62 -15.08
C GLU A 50 -9.72 -4.91 -15.10
N LEU A 51 -8.68 -5.53 -14.54
CA LEU A 51 -7.31 -5.00 -14.59
C LEU A 51 -6.82 -4.86 -16.03
N LYS A 52 -7.09 -5.86 -16.88
CA LYS A 52 -6.74 -5.82 -18.32
C LYS A 52 -7.44 -4.67 -19.03
N GLN A 53 -8.70 -4.39 -18.70
CA GLN A 53 -9.44 -3.25 -19.26
C GLN A 53 -8.86 -1.91 -18.81
N VAL A 54 -8.49 -1.77 -17.53
CA VAL A 54 -7.84 -0.56 -17.01
C VAL A 54 -6.49 -0.33 -17.69
N LYS A 55 -5.66 -1.37 -17.83
CA LYS A 55 -4.38 -1.28 -18.55
C LYS A 55 -4.56 -0.85 -20.01
N LYS A 56 -5.54 -1.44 -20.72
CA LYS A 56 -5.88 -1.06 -22.10
C LYS A 56 -6.25 0.43 -22.18
N ARG A 57 -7.15 0.90 -21.31
CA ARG A 57 -7.58 2.30 -21.28
C ARG A 57 -6.46 3.28 -20.95
N ARG A 58 -5.54 2.92 -20.03
CA ARG A 58 -4.38 3.76 -19.71
C ARG A 58 -3.43 3.92 -20.90
N LYS A 59 -3.19 2.84 -21.64
CA LYS A 59 -2.40 2.86 -22.88
C LYS A 59 -3.04 3.77 -23.94
N GLU A 60 -4.35 3.69 -24.10
CA GLU A 60 -5.11 4.56 -25.03
C GLU A 60 -5.05 6.04 -24.63
N LEU A 61 -4.99 6.34 -23.33
CA LEU A 61 -4.89 7.70 -22.80
C LEU A 61 -3.45 8.23 -22.68
N GLY A 62 -2.44 7.43 -23.05
CA GLY A 62 -1.02 7.82 -22.91
C GLY A 62 -0.54 7.96 -21.46
N ILE A 63 -1.27 7.42 -20.49
CA ILE A 63 -0.91 7.45 -19.07
C ILE A 63 -0.05 6.21 -18.80
N GLY A 64 1.22 6.42 -18.44
CA GLY A 64 2.19 5.35 -18.18
C GLY A 64 1.73 4.35 -17.10
N GLU A 65 2.33 3.17 -17.09
CA GLU A 65 2.06 2.15 -16.07
C GLU A 65 2.64 2.58 -14.72
N ILE A 66 1.78 2.78 -13.73
CA ILE A 66 2.18 3.03 -12.35
C ILE A 66 2.22 1.67 -11.64
N GLY A 67 3.40 1.19 -11.27
CA GLY A 67 3.54 0.07 -10.32
C GLY A 67 4.39 -1.14 -10.73
N GLU A 68 5.16 -1.12 -11.82
CA GLU A 68 6.20 -2.15 -12.01
C GLU A 68 7.49 -1.74 -11.28
N ASN A 69 7.52 -1.92 -9.95
CA ASN A 69 8.80 -2.12 -9.27
C ASN A 69 9.25 -3.55 -9.58
N LYS A 70 10.28 -3.66 -10.41
CA LYS A 70 11.06 -4.88 -10.61
C LYS A 70 11.99 -5.12 -9.43
#